data_AF-A0A4Y9XQ00-F1
#
_entry.id   AF-A0A4Y9XQ00-F1
#
_cell.length_a   1.000
_cell.length_b   1.000
_cell.length_c   1.000
_cell.angle_alpha   90.00
_cell.angle_beta   90.00
_cell.angle_gamma   90.00
#
_symmetry.space_group_name_H-M   'P 1'
#
loop_
_entity.id
_entity.type
_entity.pdbx_description
1 polymer ?
#
loop_
_entity_poly.entity_id
_entity_poly.type
_entity_poly.pdbx_seq_one_letter_code
_entity_poly.pdbx_strand_id
1 'polypeptide(L)' 'MADKLHEGQDVSWRWGGGNAEGKVAEIVTEGKAEVTSNKGNTVTRNARGEDDPAVKIARNGNDVVKLAHELNEVKEAE' A
#
# COMPACT_ATOMS: atom_id res chain seq x y z
N MET A 1 -7.17 18.79 -2.36
CA MET A 1 -8.08 17.75 -1.84
C MET A 1 -7.18 16.57 -1.58
N ALA A 2 -7.14 16.02 -0.37
CA ALA A 2 -6.23 14.90 -0.07
C ALA A 2 -6.54 13.78 -1.06
N ASP A 3 -5.60 13.50 -1.95
CA ASP A 3 -5.73 12.50 -2.99
C ASP A 3 -5.93 11.15 -2.31
N LYS A 4 -7.21 10.76 -2.20
CA LYS A 4 -7.60 9.48 -1.65
C LYS A 4 -7.08 8.43 -2.61
N LEU A 5 -6.12 7.64 -2.14
CA LEU A 5 -5.72 6.42 -2.81
C LEU A 5 -6.98 5.63 -3.17
N HIS A 6 -6.99 5.05 -4.37
CA HIS A 6 -8.06 4.16 -4.82
C HIS A 6 -7.51 2.80 -5.24
N GLU A 7 -8.35 1.79 -5.19
CA GLU A 7 -8.02 0.45 -5.67
C GLU A 7 -7.66 0.50 -7.16
N GLY A 8 -6.56 -0.15 -7.53
CA GLY A 8 -5.99 -0.11 -8.88
C GLY A 8 -4.99 1.02 -9.13
N GLN A 9 -4.86 2.00 -8.23
CA GLN A 9 -3.90 3.10 -8.38
C GLN A 9 -2.45 2.61 -8.27
N ASP A 10 -1.56 3.16 -9.10
CA ASP A 10 -0.12 2.94 -8.97
C ASP A 10 0.48 3.88 -7.90
N VAL A 11 1.21 3.27 -6.97
CA VAL A 11 1.80 3.92 -5.81
C VAL A 11 3.26 3.52 -5.66
N SER A 12 4.05 4.44 -5.12
CA SER A 12 5.47 4.25 -4.84
C SER A 12 5.80 4.58 -3.40
N TRP A 13 6.75 3.86 -2.80
CA TRP A 13 7.17 4.08 -1.41
C TRP A 13 8.65 3.83 -1.24
N ARG A 14 9.22 4.36 -0.17
CA ARG A 14 10.64 4.12 0.19
C ARG A 14 10.82 2.70 0.69
N TRP A 15 11.74 1.96 0.08
CA TRP A 15 12.12 0.62 0.52
C TRP A 15 13.65 0.45 0.46
N GLY A 16 14.27 0.30 1.63
CA GLY A 16 15.73 0.23 1.73
C GLY A 16 16.39 1.51 1.21
N GLY A 17 17.35 1.36 0.29
CA GLY A 17 18.06 2.48 -0.34
C GLY A 17 17.36 3.10 -1.56
N GLY A 18 16.19 2.59 -1.97
CA GLY A 18 15.48 3.01 -3.17
C GLY A 18 13.99 3.24 -2.96
N ASN A 19 13.26 3.34 -4.06
CA ASN A 19 11.80 3.34 -4.12
C ASN A 19 11.32 2.01 -4.70
N ALA A 20 10.23 1.52 -4.16
CA ALA A 20 9.48 0.40 -4.70
C ALA A 20 8.14 0.92 -5.22
N GLU A 21 7.64 0.27 -6.25
CA GLU A 21 6.38 0.61 -6.91
C GLU A 21 5.45 -0.59 -6.87
N GLY A 22 4.16 -0.33 -6.96
CA GLY A 22 3.13 -1.35 -6.95
C GLY A 22 1.73 -0.77 -7.09
N LYS A 23 0.75 -1.66 -7.17
CA LYS A 23 -0.65 -1.30 -7.39
C LYS A 23 -1.47 -1.50 -6.14
N VAL A 24 -2.30 -0.53 -5.78
CA VAL A 24 -3.23 -0.65 -4.65
C VAL A 24 -4.21 -1.79 -4.93
N ALA A 25 -4.21 -2.79 -4.07
CA ALA A 25 -5.11 -3.94 -4.15
C ALA A 25 -6.35 -3.76 -3.28
N GLU A 26 -6.18 -3.18 -2.08
CA GLU A 26 -7.28 -2.96 -1.13
C GLU A 26 -6.89 -1.86 -0.14
N ILE A 27 -7.88 -1.11 0.35
CA ILE A 27 -7.70 -0.05 1.34
C ILE A 27 -8.55 -0.38 2.57
N VAL A 28 -7.88 -0.55 3.70
CA VAL A 28 -8.48 -0.88 4.99
C VAL A 28 -8.41 0.36 5.88
N THR A 29 -9.55 1.01 6.12
CA THR A 29 -9.66 2.20 6.98
C THR A 29 -9.80 1.85 8.46
N GLU A 30 -10.41 0.70 8.77
CA GLU A 30 -10.62 0.22 10.14
C GLU A 30 -10.07 -1.18 10.34
N GLY A 31 -9.39 -1.40 11.46
CA GLY A 31 -8.83 -2.69 11.83
C GLY A 31 -7.39 -2.88 11.34
N LYS A 32 -7.10 -4.04 10.74
CA LYS A 32 -5.76 -4.40 10.25
C LYS A 32 -5.82 -5.01 8.86
N ALA A 33 -4.89 -4.60 8.01
CA ALA A 33 -4.64 -5.23 6.73
C ALA A 33 -3.55 -6.29 6.91
N GLU A 34 -3.80 -7.47 6.33
CA GLU A 34 -2.90 -8.62 6.38
C GLU A 34 -2.64 -9.08 4.95
N VAL A 35 -1.37 -9.32 4.62
CA VAL A 35 -0.94 -9.89 3.33
C VAL A 35 -0.06 -11.09 3.59
N THR A 36 -0.29 -12.16 2.84
CA THR A 36 0.50 -13.38 2.94
C THR A 36 1.51 -13.40 1.81
N SER A 37 2.78 -13.41 2.19
CA SER A 37 3.87 -13.50 1.22
C SER A 37 3.90 -14.89 0.56
N ASN A 38 4.39 -14.98 -0.68
CA ASN A 38 4.57 -16.26 -1.38
C ASN A 38 5.51 -17.25 -0.64
N LYS A 39 6.30 -16.75 0.32
CA LYS A 39 7.17 -17.55 1.20
C LYS A 39 6.51 -17.98 2.52
N GLY A 40 5.21 -17.76 2.70
CA GLY A 40 4.47 -18.11 3.93
C GLY A 40 4.60 -17.09 5.08
N ASN A 41 5.19 -15.92 4.83
CA ASN A 41 5.29 -14.85 5.84
C ASN A 41 4.05 -13.95 5.79
N THR A 42 3.31 -13.88 6.90
CA THR A 42 2.19 -12.95 7.05
C THR A 42 2.71 -11.59 7.51
N VAL A 43 2.47 -10.55 6.70
CA VAL A 43 2.77 -9.16 7.05
C VAL A 43 1.47 -8.47 7.40
N THR A 44 1.43 -7.84 8.57
CA THR A 44 0.23 -7.18 9.08
C THR A 44 0.51 -5.71 9.36
N ARG A 45 -0.48 -4.85 9.11
CA ARG A 45 -0.50 -3.45 9.52
C ARG A 45 -1.86 -3.00 10.00
N ASN A 46 -1.85 -2.26 11.10
CA ASN A 46 -3.06 -1.67 11.66
C ASN A 46 -3.36 -0.37 10.93
N ALA A 47 -4.59 -0.22 10.46
CA ALA A 47 -5.10 1.03 9.93
C ALA A 47 -5.19 2.06 11.07
N ARG A 48 -4.91 3.33 10.77
CA ARG A 48 -4.96 4.43 11.74
C ARG A 48 -6.23 5.29 11.58
N GLY A 49 -7.27 4.72 10.98
CA GLY A 49 -8.53 5.42 10.68
C GLY A 49 -8.59 5.87 9.22
N GLU A 50 -9.58 6.71 8.91
CA GLU A 50 -9.83 7.22 7.56
C GLU A 50 -8.72 8.15 7.04
N ASP A 51 -8.03 8.86 7.94
CA ASP A 51 -6.92 9.75 7.58
C ASP A 51 -5.65 9.00 7.14
N ASP A 52 -5.44 7.79 7.69
CA ASP A 52 -4.26 6.98 7.40
C ASP A 52 -4.61 5.48 7.36
N PRO A 53 -5.33 5.05 6.31
CA PRO A 53 -5.72 3.66 6.16
C PRO A 53 -4.51 2.77 5.87
N ALA A 54 -4.65 1.48 6.20
CA ALA A 54 -3.70 0.46 5.77
C ALA A 54 -4.04 0.00 4.36
N VAL A 55 -3.07 0.13 3.47
CA VAL A 55 -3.19 -0.13 2.04
C VAL A 55 -2.43 -1.41 1.71
N LYS A 56 -3.15 -2.38 1.15
CA LYS A 56 -2.54 -3.57 0.54
C LYS A 56 -2.09 -3.21 -0.85
N ILE A 57 -0.85 -3.53 -1.17
CA ILE A 57 -0.23 -3.22 -2.45
C ILE A 57 0.22 -4.53 -3.07
N ALA A 58 -0.36 -4.83 -4.23
CA ALA A 58 0.03 -5.95 -5.06
C ALA A 58 1.21 -5.55 -5.96
N ARG A 59 2.20 -6.43 -6.04
CA ARG A 59 3.35 -6.24 -6.94
C ARG A 59 3.88 -7.59 -7.40
N ASN A 60 4.70 -7.56 -8.46
CA ASN A 60 5.35 -8.76 -8.94
C ASN A 60 6.30 -9.33 -7.87
N GLY A 61 6.05 -10.58 -7.48
CA GLY A 61 6.83 -11.32 -6.49
C GLY A 61 6.19 -11.42 -5.11
N ASN A 62 5.82 -10.30 -4.48
CA ASN A 62 5.25 -10.35 -3.13
C ASN A 62 4.41 -9.14 -2.76
N ASP A 63 3.18 -9.39 -2.33
CA ASP A 63 2.30 -8.36 -1.80
C ASP A 63 2.85 -7.76 -0.51
N VAL A 64 2.56 -6.49 -0.30
CA VAL A 64 2.98 -5.75 0.88
C VAL A 64 1.81 -4.96 1.44
N VAL A 65 1.94 -4.57 2.70
CA VAL A 65 0.97 -3.69 3.35
C VAL A 65 1.71 -2.47 3.91
N LYS A 66 1.17 -1.29 3.63
CA LYS A 66 1.74 0.01 3.98
C LYS A 66 0.65 0.97 4.41
N LEU A 67 0.99 2.00 5.16
CA LEU A 67 0.03 3.05 5.50
C LEU A 67 -0.03 4.09 4.39
N ALA A 68 -1.20 4.71 4.19
CA ALA A 68 -1.40 5.69 3.13
C ALA A 68 -0.37 6.83 3.17
N HIS A 69 0.01 7.31 4.36
CA HIS A 69 1.03 8.36 4.51
C HIS A 69 2.46 7.94 4.07
N GLU A 70 2.75 6.64 3.97
CA GLU A 70 4.03 6.13 3.49
C GLU A 70 4.10 6.08 1.96
N LEU A 71 2.95 6.22 1.29
CA LEU A 71 2.80 6.07 -0.14
C LEU A 71 2.85 7.41 -0.84
N ASN A 72 3.48 7.41 -2.01
CA ASN A 72 3.54 8.53 -2.91
C ASN A 72 2.83 8.10 -4.19
N GLU A 73 1.93 8.94 -4.67
CA GLU A 73 1.20 8.67 -5.90
C GLU A 73 2.17 8.71 -7.08
N VAL A 74 2.14 7.67 -7.90
CA VAL A 74 2.84 7.71 -9.19
C VAL A 74 1.87 8.39 -10.13
N LYS A 75 2.02 9.71 -10.33
CA LYS A 75 1.24 10.42 -11.35
C LYS A 75 1.54 9.75 -12.69
N GLU A 76 0.56 9.04 -13.24
CA GLU A 76 0.56 8.71 -14.66
C GLU A 76 0.65 10.04 -15.40
N ALA A 77 1.73 10.21 -16.16
CA ALA A 77 1.88 11.38 -17.01
C ALA A 77 0.79 11.32 -18.07
N GLU A 78 -0.09 12.33 -18.08
CA GLU A 78 -1.10 12.57 -19.12
C GLU A 78 -0.47 12.76 -20.51
#